data_AF-A0A6L7TF16-F1
#
_entry.id   AF-A0A6L7TF16-F1
#
_cell.length_a   1.000
_cell.length_b   1.000
_cell.length_c   1.000
_cell.angle_alpha   90.00
_cell.angle_beta   90.00
_cell.angle_gamma   90.00
#
_symmetry.space_group_name_H-M   'P 1'
#
loop_
_entity.id
_entity.type
_entity.pdbx_description
1 polymer ?
#
loop_
_entity_poly.entity_id
_entity_poly.type
_entity_poly.pdbx_seq_one_letter_code
_entity_poly.pdbx_strand_id
1 'polypeptide(L)'
;MEWDEYRKICDHPSVLTRWLIEQTLRVCDGDSARVLESVLESVPIAKPLGHKGGYAIDMFKTSLKREDVAQIVSQVERAVKTDRRTNGPVERDYTHIEKTWLEYLRWCDEATDSDHRSNEED
;
A
#
# COMPACT_ATOMS: atom_id res chain seq x y z
N MET A 1 21.16 -3.14 7.59
CA MET A 1 20.68 -2.37 6.45
C MET A 1 21.21 -0.96 6.60
N GLU A 2 21.82 -0.42 5.55
CA GLU A 2 22.29 0.97 5.52
C GLU A 2 21.12 1.93 5.25
N TRP A 3 21.24 3.19 5.67
CA TRP A 3 20.17 4.18 5.53
C TRP A 3 19.74 4.41 4.07
N ASP A 4 20.71 4.49 3.16
CA ASP A 4 20.43 4.73 1.74
C ASP A 4 19.68 3.56 1.09
N GLU A 5 20.01 2.33 1.50
CA GLU A 5 19.32 1.13 1.06
C GLU A 5 17.88 1.10 1.56
N TYR A 6 17.70 1.37 2.86
CA TYR A 6 16.37 1.44 3.48
C TYR A 6 15.47 2.47 2.79
N ARG A 7 16.00 3.68 2.52
CA ARG A 7 15.24 4.74 1.83
C ARG A 7 14.79 4.33 0.44
N LYS A 8 15.71 3.77 -0.37
CA LYS A 8 15.38 3.29 -1.72
C LYS A 8 14.30 2.21 -1.72
N ILE A 9 14.32 1.31 -0.74
CA ILE A 9 13.29 0.29 -0.60
C ILE A 9 11.96 0.94 -0.19
N CYS A 10 11.98 1.85 0.79
CA CYS A 10 10.77 2.52 1.27
C CYS A 10 10.08 3.40 0.21
N ASP A 11 10.82 3.93 -0.75
CA ASP A 11 10.27 4.74 -1.85
C ASP A 11 9.58 3.89 -2.93
N HIS A 12 9.65 2.55 -2.84
CA HIS A 12 9.02 1.66 -3.82
C HIS A 12 7.50 1.56 -3.61
N PRO A 13 6.66 1.68 -4.67
CA PRO A 13 5.19 1.68 -4.54
C PRO A 13 4.59 0.44 -3.86
N SER A 14 5.23 -0.72 -3.99
CA SER A 14 4.81 -1.97 -3.33
C SER A 14 5.29 -2.09 -1.88
N VAL A 15 5.96 -1.08 -1.32
CA VAL A 15 6.39 -1.06 0.07
C VAL A 15 5.47 -0.15 0.87
N LEU A 16 4.75 -0.73 1.84
CA LEU A 16 3.68 -0.06 2.57
C LEU A 16 4.01 0.04 4.06
N THR A 17 3.63 1.14 4.70
CA THR A 17 3.73 1.27 6.16
C THR A 17 2.66 0.41 6.84
N ARG A 18 2.97 -0.10 8.05
CA ARG A 18 1.98 -0.73 8.94
C ARG A 18 0.76 0.17 9.11
N TRP A 19 0.99 1.44 9.40
CA TRP A 19 -0.08 2.41 9.62
C TRP A 19 -1.04 2.46 8.43
N LEU A 20 -0.52 2.53 7.19
CA LEU A 20 -1.34 2.56 5.98
C LEU A 20 -2.22 1.30 5.87
N ILE A 21 -1.63 0.13 6.10
CA ILE A 21 -2.35 -1.15 6.03
C ILE A 21 -3.45 -1.21 7.10
N GLU A 22 -3.14 -0.83 8.34
CA GLU A 22 -4.10 -0.78 9.44
C GLU A 22 -5.23 0.23 9.21
N GLN A 23 -4.94 1.39 8.59
CA GLN A 23 -6.01 2.33 8.22
C GLN A 23 -6.87 1.79 7.07
N THR A 24 -6.25 1.12 6.10
CA THR A 24 -6.96 0.52 4.95
C THR A 24 -7.89 -0.61 5.41
N LEU A 25 -7.48 -1.41 6.41
CA LEU A 25 -8.31 -2.44 7.03
C LEU A 25 -9.59 -1.91 7.69
N ARG A 26 -9.63 -0.62 8.06
CA ARG A 26 -10.86 -0.02 8.63
C ARG A 26 -11.97 0.18 7.60
N VAL A 27 -11.62 0.13 6.32
CA VAL A 27 -12.53 0.45 5.20
C VAL A 27 -12.62 -0.67 4.17
N CYS A 28 -11.81 -1.72 4.31
CA CYS A 28 -11.86 -2.91 3.47
C CYS A 28 -12.52 -4.07 4.21
N ASP A 29 -13.26 -4.87 3.47
CA ASP A 29 -13.82 -6.15 3.93
C ASP A 29 -13.48 -7.30 2.98
N GLY A 30 -13.92 -8.51 3.35
CA GLY A 30 -13.80 -9.71 2.52
C GLY A 30 -12.34 -10.07 2.18
N ASP A 31 -12.11 -10.40 0.92
CA ASP A 31 -10.80 -10.86 0.45
C ASP A 31 -9.72 -9.76 0.52
N SER A 32 -10.09 -8.49 0.29
CA SER A 32 -9.15 -7.37 0.46
C SER A 32 -8.64 -7.27 1.90
N ALA A 33 -9.51 -7.47 2.89
CA ALA A 33 -9.10 -7.46 4.30
C ALA A 33 -8.15 -8.62 4.61
N ARG A 34 -8.48 -9.84 4.15
CA ARG A 34 -7.63 -11.03 4.35
C ARG A 34 -6.24 -10.86 3.76
N VAL A 35 -6.15 -10.30 2.56
CA VAL A 35 -4.87 -10.04 1.89
C VAL A 35 -4.05 -9.04 2.71
N LEU A 36 -4.64 -7.95 3.19
CA LEU A 36 -3.96 -6.95 4.02
C LEU A 36 -3.52 -7.51 5.38
N GLU A 37 -4.33 -8.35 6.02
CA GLU A 37 -3.98 -9.06 7.25
C GLU A 37 -2.76 -9.95 7.04
N SER A 38 -2.72 -10.71 5.93
CA SER A 38 -1.55 -11.55 5.61
C SER A 38 -0.26 -10.76 5.42
N VAL A 39 -0.34 -9.51 4.96
CA VAL A 39 0.83 -8.62 4.90
C VAL A 39 1.31 -8.28 6.31
N LEU A 40 0.41 -7.98 7.24
CA LEU A 40 0.77 -7.64 8.63
C LEU A 40 1.36 -8.82 9.41
N GLU A 41 1.04 -10.05 9.01
CA GLU A 41 1.61 -11.29 9.56
C GLU A 41 3.03 -11.56 9.03
N SER A 42 3.43 -10.91 7.94
CA SER A 42 4.77 -11.05 7.38
C SER A 42 5.84 -10.33 8.21
N VAL A 43 7.11 -10.65 7.95
CA VAL A 43 8.23 -10.00 8.63
C VAL A 43 8.46 -8.60 8.01
N PRO A 44 8.47 -7.52 8.82
CA PRO A 44 8.75 -6.19 8.31
C PRO A 44 10.20 -6.04 7.86
N ILE A 45 10.44 -5.09 6.96
CA ILE A 45 11.77 -4.72 6.49
C ILE A 45 12.63 -4.27 7.67
N ALA A 46 13.84 -4.84 7.77
CA ALA A 46 14.76 -4.51 8.84
C ALA A 46 15.15 -3.03 8.80
N LYS A 47 14.92 -2.32 9.91
CA LYS A 47 15.30 -0.91 10.06
C LYS A 47 16.83 -0.76 10.18
N PRO A 48 17.43 0.30 9.64
CA PRO A 48 18.81 0.67 9.92
C PRO A 48 19.10 0.85 11.40
N LEU A 49 20.35 0.69 11.80
CA LEU A 49 20.78 0.93 13.17
C LEU A 49 20.50 2.40 13.56
N GLY A 50 19.92 2.59 14.75
CA GLY A 50 19.58 3.92 15.26
C GLY A 50 18.29 4.52 14.71
N HIS A 51 17.53 3.81 13.86
CA HIS A 51 16.22 4.24 13.40
C HIS A 51 15.28 4.54 14.58
N LYS A 52 14.64 5.70 14.57
CA LYS A 52 13.69 6.14 15.59
C LYS A 52 12.25 5.95 15.10
N GLY A 53 11.35 5.54 15.99
CA GLY A 53 9.92 5.36 15.69
C GLY A 53 9.42 3.95 16.05
N GLY A 54 8.15 3.87 16.42
CA GLY A 54 7.51 2.64 16.89
C GLY A 54 7.18 1.64 15.78
N TYR A 55 6.32 0.68 16.08
CA TYR A 55 5.87 -0.35 15.13
C TYR A 55 4.99 0.22 14.00
N ALA A 56 4.33 1.37 14.21
CA ALA A 56 3.45 1.99 13.22
C ALA A 56 4.18 2.39 11.91
N ILE A 57 5.50 2.58 11.99
CA ILE A 57 6.36 2.89 10.84
C ILE A 57 7.11 1.65 10.31
N ASP A 58 6.75 0.45 10.75
CA ASP A 58 7.25 -0.77 10.12
C ASP A 58 6.83 -0.78 8.65
N MET A 59 7.78 -1.10 7.77
CA MET A 59 7.58 -1.14 6.33
C MET A 59 7.50 -2.58 5.87
N PHE A 60 6.54 -2.88 4.99
CA PHE A 60 6.33 -4.22 4.45
C PHE A 60 6.50 -4.20 2.95
N LYS A 61 7.37 -5.08 2.45
CA LYS A 61 7.41 -5.36 1.01
C LYS A 61 6.24 -6.27 0.67
N THR A 62 5.42 -5.84 -0.26
CA THR A 62 4.22 -6.57 -0.68
C THR A 62 4.36 -7.06 -2.12
N SER A 63 3.60 -8.10 -2.45
CA SER A 63 3.50 -8.67 -3.80
C SER A 63 2.02 -8.93 -4.11
N LEU A 64 1.21 -7.89 -3.91
CA LEU A 64 -0.23 -7.99 -4.11
C LEU A 64 -0.52 -8.13 -5.60
N LYS A 65 -1.53 -8.93 -5.94
CA LYS A 65 -1.99 -9.02 -7.32
C LYS A 65 -2.68 -7.72 -7.70
N ARG A 66 -2.59 -7.35 -8.98
CA ARG A 66 -3.25 -6.15 -9.51
C ARG A 66 -4.75 -6.13 -9.18
N GLU A 67 -5.42 -7.27 -9.27
CA GLU A 67 -6.85 -7.40 -8.99
C GLU A 67 -7.18 -7.07 -7.53
N ASP A 68 -6.34 -7.56 -6.60
CA ASP A 68 -6.48 -7.28 -5.17
C ASP A 68 -6.29 -5.78 -4.90
N VAL A 69 -5.26 -5.18 -5.51
CA VAL A 69 -4.97 -3.75 -5.40
C VAL A 69 -6.13 -2.90 -5.97
N ALA A 70 -6.67 -3.28 -7.14
CA ALA A 70 -7.81 -2.60 -7.74
C ALA A 70 -9.06 -2.67 -6.86
N GLN A 71 -9.31 -3.82 -6.23
CA GLN A 71 -10.40 -3.97 -5.29
C GLN A 71 -10.21 -3.08 -4.06
N ILE A 72 -9.00 -3.06 -3.48
CA ILE A 72 -8.66 -2.19 -2.34
C ILE A 72 -8.88 -0.71 -2.69
N VAL A 73 -8.39 -0.24 -3.84
CA VAL A 73 -8.63 1.12 -4.34
C VAL A 73 -10.13 1.42 -4.37
N SER A 74 -10.94 0.53 -4.95
CA SER A 74 -12.39 0.70 -5.01
C SER A 74 -13.02 0.86 -3.62
N GLN A 75 -12.60 0.07 -2.63
CA GLN A 75 -13.13 0.18 -1.26
C GLN A 75 -12.73 1.48 -0.59
N VAL A 76 -11.46 1.87 -0.71
CA VAL A 76 -10.91 3.12 -0.17
C VAL A 76 -11.62 4.33 -0.77
N GLU A 77 -11.81 4.37 -2.09
CA GLU A 77 -12.55 5.45 -2.75
C GLU A 77 -13.99 5.57 -2.24
N ARG A 78 -14.69 4.44 -2.04
CA ARG A 78 -16.06 4.44 -1.49
C ARG A 78 -16.08 5.03 -0.08
N ALA A 79 -15.09 4.70 0.74
CA ALA A 79 -14.97 5.23 2.10
C ALA A 79 -14.65 6.74 2.09
N VAL A 80 -13.70 7.20 1.28
CA VAL A 80 -13.39 8.63 1.09
C VAL A 80 -14.64 9.40 0.66
N LYS A 81 -15.38 8.89 -0.33
CA LYS A 81 -16.61 9.52 -0.84
C LYS A 81 -17.70 9.57 0.22
N THR A 82 -17.83 8.55 1.07
CA THR A 82 -18.83 8.49 2.15
C THR A 82 -18.44 9.43 3.29
N ASP A 83 -17.19 9.41 3.74
CA ASP A 83 -16.71 10.24 4.84
C ASP A 83 -16.80 11.74 4.52
N ARG A 84 -16.44 12.14 3.30
CA ARG A 84 -16.63 13.52 2.80
C ARG A 84 -18.09 13.96 2.82
N ARG A 85 -19.05 13.03 2.66
CA ARG A 85 -20.49 13.33 2.70
C ARG A 85 -21.02 13.40 4.12
N THR A 86 -20.44 12.68 5.08
CA THR A 86 -21.02 12.51 6.42
C THR A 86 -20.40 13.38 7.51
N ASN A 87 -19.11 13.73 7.45
CA ASN A 87 -18.40 14.18 8.65
C ASN A 87 -17.83 15.61 8.65
N GLY A 88 -17.85 16.38 7.55
CA GLY A 88 -17.06 17.61 7.51
C GLY A 88 -15.57 17.32 7.79
N PRO A 89 -14.69 18.31 8.01
CA PRO A 89 -13.23 18.10 8.00
C PRO A 89 -12.77 17.44 9.32
N VAL A 90 -12.87 16.11 9.42
CA VAL A 90 -12.28 15.34 10.52
C VAL A 90 -11.08 14.56 10.00
N GLU A 91 -9.89 15.05 10.35
CA GLU A 91 -8.64 14.39 10.83
C GLU A 91 -8.24 12.97 10.39
N ARG A 92 -8.91 12.35 9.42
CA ARG A 92 -8.49 11.09 8.80
C ARG A 92 -7.98 11.45 7.41
N ASP A 93 -6.68 11.42 7.24
CA ASP A 93 -6.04 11.69 5.95
C ASP A 93 -6.22 10.51 4.97
N TYR A 94 -7.48 10.19 4.67
CA TYR A 94 -7.82 9.21 3.65
C TYR A 94 -7.37 9.64 2.26
N THR A 95 -7.07 10.93 2.05
CA THR A 95 -6.50 11.43 0.79
C THR A 95 -5.11 10.86 0.57
N HIS A 96 -4.27 10.82 1.61
CA HIS A 96 -2.98 10.14 1.53
C HIS A 96 -3.14 8.63 1.27
N ILE A 97 -4.08 7.98 1.96
CA ILE A 97 -4.35 6.53 1.80
C ILE A 97 -4.78 6.21 0.35
N GLU A 98 -5.75 6.96 -0.17
CA GLU A 98 -6.24 6.83 -1.56
C GLU A 98 -5.11 7.03 -2.57
N LYS A 99 -4.31 8.08 -2.38
CA LYS A 99 -3.18 8.37 -3.27
C LYS A 99 -2.15 7.23 -3.31
N THR A 100 -1.76 6.69 -2.16
CA THR A 100 -0.78 5.59 -2.11
C THR A 100 -1.29 4.33 -2.81
N TRP A 101 -2.57 3.98 -2.65
CA TRP A 101 -3.14 2.82 -3.35
C TRP A 101 -3.28 3.03 -4.86
N LEU A 102 -3.59 4.26 -5.30
CA LEU A 102 -3.59 4.61 -6.72
C LEU A 102 -2.19 4.56 -7.34
N GLU A 103 -1.17 4.97 -6.59
CA GLU A 103 0.24 4.84 -7.02
C GLU A 103 0.66 3.38 -7.14
N TYR A 104 0.27 2.52 -6.20
CA TYR A 104 0.50 1.08 -6.30
C TYR A 104 -0.23 0.52 -7.53
N LEU A 105 -1.52 0.80 -7.71
CA LEU A 105 -2.27 0.27 -8.85
C LEU A 105 -1.62 0.66 -10.19
N ARG A 106 -1.20 1.91 -10.33
CA ARG A 106 -0.47 2.38 -11.52
C ARG A 106 0.82 1.59 -11.75
N TRP A 107 1.59 1.35 -10.69
CA TRP A 107 2.79 0.53 -10.77
C TRP A 107 2.48 -0.91 -11.23
N CYS A 108 1.37 -1.51 -10.76
CA CYS A 108 0.93 -2.82 -11.24
C CYS A 108 0.57 -2.82 -12.73
N ASP A 109 -0.07 -1.75 -13.22
CA ASP A 109 -0.40 -1.59 -14.64
C ASP A 109 0.89 -1.52 -15.49
N GLU A 110 1.86 -0.68 -15.07
CA GLU A 110 3.14 -0.51 -15.77
C GLU A 110 4.01 -1.78 -15.76
N ALA A 111 3.96 -2.56 -14.68
CA ALA A 111 4.65 -3.84 -14.59
C ALA A 111 4.06 -4.87 -15.57
N THR A 112 2.73 -4.89 -15.73
CA THR A 112 2.03 -5.83 -16.64
C THR A 112 2.31 -5.52 -18.12
N ASP A 113 2.42 -4.22 -18.45
CA ASP A 113 2.76 -3.75 -19.81
C ASP A 113 4.22 -4.05 -20.18
N SER A 114 5.12 -4.09 -19.19
CA SER A 114 6.53 -4.41 -19.41
C SER A 114 6.73 -5.89 -19.74
N ASP A 115 5.98 -6.79 -19.11
CA ASP A 115 6.00 -8.23 -19.42
C ASP A 115 5.44 -8.54 -20.81
N HIS A 116 4.54 -7.70 -21.35
CA HIS A 116 4.01 -7.87 -22.70
C HIS A 116 4.98 -7.42 -23.81
N ARG A 117 5.83 -6.41 -23.56
CA ARG A 117 6.81 -5.95 -24.57
C ARG A 117 8.04 -6.85 -24.71
N SER A 118 8.37 -7.64 -23.70
CA SER A 118 9.49 -8.59 -23.77
C SER A 118 9.18 -9.87 -24.57
N ASN A 119 7.93 -10.07 -25.01
CA ASN A 119 7.49 -11.27 -25.73
C ASN A 119 7.24 -11.04 -27.24
N GLU A 120 7.49 -9.84 -27.78
CA GLU A 120 7.31 -9.53 -29.21
C GLU A 120 8.64 -9.38 -29.99
N GLU A 121 9.78 -9.64 -29.35
CA GLU A 121 11.10 -9.67 -29.99
C GLU A 121 11.75 -11.06 -29.86
N ASP A 122 11.17 -12.06 -30.51
CA ASP A 122 11.83 -13.34 -30.86
C ASP A 122 11.39 -13.81 -32.26
#